data_AF-K6Z0E5-F1
#
_entry.id   AF-K6Z0E5-F1
#
_cell.length_a   1.000
_cell.length_b   1.000
_cell.length_c   1.000
_cell.angle_alpha   90.00
_cell.angle_beta   90.00
_cell.angle_gamma   90.00
#
_symmetry.space_group_name_H-M   'P 1'
#
loop_
_entity.id
_entity.type
_entity.pdbx_description
1 polymer ?
#
loop_
_entity_poly.entity_id
_entity_poly.type
_entity_poly.pdbx_seq_one_letter_code
_entity_poly.pdbx_strand_id
1 'polypeptide(L)' 'MPHPEPVFRTVSNSPPIEEWKEDGPWMRMFRNARVFVG' A
#
# COMPACT_ATOMS: atom_id res chain seq x y z
N MET A 1 7.96 -10.02 10.62
CA MET A 1 6.56 -10.05 10.14
C MET A 1 6.41 -8.97 9.07
N PRO A 2 5.49 -9.06 8.10
CA PRO A 2 5.30 -7.99 7.13
C PRO A 2 4.78 -6.72 7.82
N HIS A 3 5.34 -5.57 7.43
CA HIS A 3 4.98 -4.24 7.94
C HIS A 3 4.42 -3.48 6.74
N PRO A 4 3.09 -3.31 6.62
CA PRO A 4 2.46 -2.67 5.46
C PRO A 4 2.52 -1.13 5.48
N GLU A 5 2.69 -0.51 6.65
CA GLU A 5 2.71 0.94 6.83
C GLU A 5 3.92 1.71 6.26
N PRO A 6 5.13 1.16 6.05
CA PRO A 6 6.19 1.85 5.33
C PRO A 6 6.13 1.62 3.80
N VAL A 7 5.43 0.57 3.34
CA VAL A 7 5.41 0.10 1.93
C VAL A 7 4.05 0.27 1.25
N PHE A 8 3.19 1.13 1.79
CA PHE A 8 1.92 1.47 1.15
C PHE A 8 2.10 2.28 -0.15
N ARG A 9 3.21 3.00 -0.30
CA ARG A 9 3.56 3.69 -1.56
C ARG A 9 4.44 2.82 -2.44
N THR A 10 4.24 2.86 -3.75
CA THR A 10 5.05 2.12 -4.72
C THR A 10 6.55 2.42 -4.59
N VAL A 11 6.92 3.70 -4.43
CA VAL A 11 8.32 4.14 -4.32
C VAL A 11 9.05 3.55 -3.12
N SER A 12 8.33 3.15 -2.07
CA SER A 12 8.91 2.56 -0.87
C SER A 12 9.11 1.03 -0.98
N ASN A 13 8.65 0.39 -2.05
CA ASN A 13 8.84 -1.04 -2.27
C ASN A 13 10.21 -1.33 -2.90
N SER A 14 10.77 -2.52 -2.64
CA SER A 14 12.06 -2.95 -3.20
C SER A 14 11.91 -4.35 -3.80
N PRO A 15 11.89 -4.49 -5.15
CA PRO A 15 11.94 -3.41 -6.14
C PRO A 15 10.61 -2.64 -6.23
N PRO A 16 10.62 -1.36 -6.61
CA PRO A 16 9.41 -0.67 -7.03
C PRO A 16 8.94 -1.23 -8.38
N ILE A 17 7.62 -1.34 -8.56
CA ILE A 17 7.02 -1.83 -9.81
C ILE A 17 6.53 -0.62 -10.60
N GLU A 18 7.10 -0.39 -11.78
CA GLU A 18 6.85 0.80 -12.60
C GLU A 18 5.43 0.88 -13.16
N GLU A 19 4.74 -0.27 -13.29
CA GLU A 19 3.33 -0.34 -13.65
C GLU A 19 2.40 0.17 -12.55
N TRP A 20 2.86 0.15 -11.29
CA TRP A 20 2.10 0.70 -10.18
C TRP A 20 2.28 2.22 -10.15
N LYS A 21 1.17 2.93 -9.89
CA LYS A 21 1.17 4.40 -9.75
C LYS A 21 1.69 4.78 -8.35
N GLU A 22 1.08 5.79 -7.71
CA GLU A 22 1.48 6.24 -6.37
C GLU A 22 1.25 5.16 -5.29
N ASP A 23 0.12 4.44 -5.39
CA ASP A 23 -0.29 3.44 -4.40
C ASP A 23 0.29 2.06 -4.69
N GLY A 24 0.96 1.49 -3.69
CA GLY A 24 1.33 0.08 -3.65
C GLY A 24 0.16 -0.80 -3.19
N PRO A 25 0.30 -2.14 -3.27
CA PRO A 25 -0.78 -3.09 -3.00
C PRO A 25 -1.32 -3.00 -1.56
N TRP A 26 -0.46 -2.64 -0.61
CA TRP A 26 -0.81 -2.53 0.80
C TRP A 26 -1.79 -1.39 1.09
N MET A 27 -1.89 -0.37 0.21
CA MET A 27 -2.92 0.68 0.35
C MET A 27 -4.34 0.14 0.37
N ARG A 28 -4.58 -1.02 -0.24
CA ARG A 28 -5.90 -1.66 -0.20
C ARG A 28 -6.34 -2.01 1.22
N MET A 29 -5.42 -2.43 2.09
CA MET A 29 -5.75 -2.77 3.48
C MET A 29 -6.27 -1.55 4.23
N PHE A 30 -5.55 -0.44 4.16
CA PHE A 30 -5.93 0.81 4.84
C PHE A 30 -7.22 1.41 4.27
N ARG A 31 -7.45 1.32 2.95
CA ARG A 31 -8.71 1.73 2.32
C ARG A 31 -9.90 0.87 2.77
N ASN A 32 -9.71 -0.44 2.88
CA ASN A 32 -10.76 -1.34 3.38
C ASN A 32 -11.09 -1.02 4.84
N ALA A 33 -10.08 -0.78 5.67
CA ALA A 33 -10.28 -0.35 7.06
C ALA A 33 -11.09 0.96 7.13
N ARG A 34 -10.80 1.93 6.27
CA ARG A 34 -11.57 3.18 6.19
C ARG A 34 -13.03 2.95 5.81
N VAL A 35 -13.30 2.09 4.82
CA VAL A 35 -14.67 1.70 4.42
C VAL A 35 -15.40 0.99 5.55
N PHE A 36 -14.71 0.11 6.29
CA PHE A 36 -15.31 -0.64 7.39
C PHE A 36 -15.81 0.28 8.52
N VAL A 37 -15.11 1.38 8.81
CA VAL A 37 -15.47 2.30 9.89
C VAL A 37 -16.40 3.46 9.45
N GLY A 38 -16.78 3.58 8.18
CA GLY A 38 -17.73 4.62 7.71
C GLY A 38 -17.81 4.80 6.20
#